data_AF-A0A561SRD8-F1
#
_entry.id   AF-A0A561SRD8-F1
#
_cell.length_a   1.000
_cell.length_b   1.000
_cell.length_c   1.000
_cell.angle_alpha   90.00
_cell.angle_beta   90.00
_cell.angle_gamma   90.00
#
_symmetry.space_group_name_H-M   'P 1'
#
loop_
_entity.id
_entity.type
_entity.pdbx_description
1 polymer ?
#
loop_
_entity_poly.entity_id
_entity_poly.type
_entity_poly.pdbx_seq_one_letter_code
_entity_poly.pdbx_strand_id
1 'polypeptide(L)'
;MALTALAGRVPVPAVLGRAPGSLTLEFVAGDHGQDLIAAGCADRVLAACGAVLRQIHAAGFAHGDFGPNNTLLDPDSLQTTAVLDWEFSSSCRVEPVVDLAWCEWIVRMHHPGDKAAIPELYSRYGTSFPWRDRQAAMVERCAELADFTREWEPGGAAEALWHERLRITAAWRES
;
A
#
# COMPACT_ATOMS: atom_id res chain seq x y z
N MET A 1 5.99 -7.09 -16.83
CA MET A 1 4.76 -7.00 -16.00
C MET A 1 5.09 -7.58 -14.63
N ALA A 2 4.84 -6.82 -13.55
CA ALA A 2 5.30 -7.16 -12.21
C ALA A 2 4.84 -8.55 -11.74
N LEU A 3 3.55 -8.89 -11.91
CA LEU A 3 2.98 -10.18 -11.48
C LEU A 3 3.79 -11.41 -11.96
N THR A 4 4.23 -11.43 -13.22
CA THR A 4 5.03 -12.56 -13.74
C THR A 4 6.48 -12.52 -13.29
N ALA A 5 7.06 -11.33 -13.06
CA ALA A 5 8.42 -11.19 -12.58
C ALA A 5 8.57 -11.53 -11.08
N LEU A 6 7.47 -11.39 -10.32
CA LEU A 6 7.40 -11.61 -8.89
C LEU A 6 6.88 -13.00 -8.50
N ALA A 7 6.29 -13.73 -9.45
CA ALA A 7 5.80 -15.09 -9.23
C ALA A 7 6.88 -15.99 -8.60
N GLY A 8 6.52 -16.66 -7.51
CA GLY A 8 7.42 -17.53 -6.74
C GLY A 8 8.42 -16.80 -5.81
N ARG A 9 8.41 -15.45 -5.79
CA ARG A 9 9.28 -14.63 -4.93
C ARG A 9 8.49 -13.78 -3.94
N VAL A 10 7.30 -13.34 -4.36
CA VAL A 10 6.33 -12.58 -3.57
C VAL A 10 4.97 -13.26 -3.76
N PRO A 11 4.11 -13.31 -2.73
CA PRO A 11 2.74 -13.80 -2.88
C PRO A 11 1.95 -12.86 -3.80
N VAL A 12 1.79 -13.25 -5.07
CA VAL A 12 1.02 -12.53 -6.08
C VAL A 12 0.11 -13.53 -6.80
N PRO A 13 -1.08 -13.12 -7.27
CA PRO A 13 -1.94 -13.99 -8.05
C PRO A 13 -1.26 -14.46 -9.34
N ALA A 14 -1.41 -15.73 -9.69
CA ALA A 14 -0.91 -16.25 -10.96
C ALA A 14 -1.68 -15.61 -12.13
N VAL A 15 -0.99 -15.34 -13.24
CA VAL A 15 -1.61 -14.81 -14.45
C VAL A 15 -2.07 -15.98 -15.32
N LEU A 16 -3.38 -16.16 -15.44
CA LEU A 16 -4.00 -17.24 -16.19
C LEU A 16 -4.24 -16.87 -17.67
N GLY A 17 -4.46 -15.59 -17.95
CA GLY A 17 -4.78 -15.10 -19.28
C GLY A 17 -4.44 -13.63 -19.47
N ARG A 18 -4.21 -13.23 -20.72
CA ARG A 18 -3.95 -11.84 -21.11
C ARG A 18 -4.69 -11.50 -22.39
N ALA A 19 -5.38 -10.36 -22.38
CA ALA A 19 -5.97 -9.73 -23.55
C ALA A 19 -5.62 -8.23 -23.55
N PRO A 20 -5.75 -7.52 -24.69
CA PRO A 20 -5.56 -6.08 -24.70
C PRO A 20 -6.45 -5.38 -23.65
N GLY A 21 -5.83 -4.68 -22.69
CA GLY A 21 -6.53 -3.99 -21.60
C GLY A 21 -7.11 -4.88 -20.50
N SER A 22 -6.82 -6.18 -20.47
CA SER A 22 -7.37 -7.09 -19.44
C SER A 22 -6.41 -8.22 -19.06
N LEU A 23 -6.41 -8.57 -17.79
CA LEU A 23 -5.71 -9.74 -17.24
C LEU A 23 -6.70 -10.65 -16.54
N THR A 24 -6.60 -11.96 -16.79
CA THR A 24 -7.26 -12.98 -15.99
C THR A 24 -6.26 -13.49 -14.97
N LEU A 25 -6.59 -13.33 -13.69
CA LEU A 25 -5.75 -13.77 -12.58
C LEU A 25 -6.39 -14.97 -11.88
N GLU A 26 -5.56 -15.77 -11.23
CA GLU A 26 -6.00 -16.80 -10.30
C GLU A 26 -6.76 -16.15 -9.13
N PHE A 27 -7.84 -16.80 -8.70
CA PHE A 27 -8.50 -16.43 -7.47
C PHE A 27 -7.66 -16.89 -6.28
N VAL A 28 -7.25 -15.95 -5.43
CA VAL A 28 -6.51 -16.23 -4.20
C VAL A 28 -7.43 -15.97 -3.02
N ALA A 29 -7.58 -16.95 -2.14
CA ALA A 29 -8.36 -16.82 -0.91
C ALA A 29 -7.63 -15.95 0.14
N GLY A 30 -8.41 -15.25 0.96
CA GLY A 30 -7.93 -14.40 2.04
C GLY A 30 -8.86 -13.19 2.22
N ASP A 31 -8.73 -12.55 3.37
CA ASP A 31 -9.45 -11.33 3.69
C ASP A 31 -8.54 -10.12 3.46
N HIS A 32 -9.12 -8.99 3.07
CA HIS A 32 -8.35 -7.76 2.93
C HIS A 32 -7.83 -7.30 4.29
N GLY A 33 -6.57 -6.87 4.33
CA GLY A 33 -5.93 -6.37 5.55
C GLY A 33 -6.69 -5.20 6.19
N GLN A 34 -7.32 -4.33 5.40
CA GLN A 34 -8.16 -3.24 5.92
C GLN A 34 -9.38 -3.75 6.71
N ASP A 35 -9.98 -4.87 6.31
CA ASP A 35 -11.14 -5.44 6.98
C ASP A 35 -10.71 -6.14 8.27
N LEU A 36 -9.54 -6.78 8.23
CA LEU A 36 -8.90 -7.37 9.41
C LEU A 36 -8.42 -6.32 10.42
N ILE A 37 -7.97 -5.15 9.97
CA ILE A 37 -7.72 -4.00 10.85
C ILE A 37 -9.01 -3.60 11.56
N ALA A 38 -10.11 -3.45 10.81
CA ALA A 38 -11.42 -3.13 11.40
C ALA A 38 -11.93 -4.20 12.38
N ALA A 39 -11.50 -5.46 12.22
CA ALA A 39 -11.74 -6.56 13.14
C ALA A 39 -10.81 -6.59 14.37
N GLY A 40 -9.91 -5.62 14.52
CA GLY A 40 -9.03 -5.47 15.68
C GLY A 40 -7.65 -6.15 15.56
N CYS A 41 -7.23 -6.54 14.35
CA CYS A 41 -5.96 -7.23 14.10
C CYS A 41 -4.85 -6.31 13.58
N ALA A 42 -4.90 -5.00 13.89
CA ALA A 42 -4.07 -4.00 13.22
C ALA A 42 -2.56 -4.21 13.37
N ASP A 43 -2.10 -4.57 14.57
CA ASP A 43 -0.70 -4.89 14.85
C ASP A 43 -0.16 -6.02 13.97
N ARG A 44 -0.90 -7.12 13.88
CA ARG A 44 -0.52 -8.31 13.10
C ARG A 44 -0.63 -8.06 11.60
N VAL A 45 -1.65 -7.32 11.15
CA VAL A 45 -1.78 -6.94 9.73
C VAL A 45 -0.61 -6.05 9.31
N LEU A 46 -0.27 -5.02 10.09
CA LEU A 46 0.84 -4.13 9.75
C LEU A 46 2.19 -4.83 9.83
N ALA A 47 2.37 -5.75 10.78
CA ALA A 47 3.52 -6.65 10.80
C ALA A 47 3.64 -7.47 9.50
N ALA A 48 2.54 -8.06 9.01
CA ALA A 48 2.52 -8.82 7.77
C ALA A 48 2.80 -7.93 6.55
N CYS A 49 2.19 -6.74 6.47
CA CYS A 49 2.48 -5.75 5.44
C CYS A 49 3.97 -5.38 5.39
N GLY A 50 4.60 -5.14 6.55
CA GLY A 50 6.03 -4.82 6.62
C GLY A 50 6.90 -5.96 6.12
N ALA A 51 6.57 -7.19 6.51
CA ALA A 51 7.29 -8.38 6.09
C ALA A 51 7.19 -8.64 4.58
N VAL A 52 6.00 -8.54 3.99
CA VAL A 52 5.84 -8.76 2.55
C VAL A 52 6.43 -7.61 1.74
N LEU A 53 6.29 -6.35 2.17
CA LEU A 53 6.88 -5.21 1.45
C LEU A 53 8.41 -5.32 1.38
N ARG A 54 9.05 -5.80 2.45
CA ARG A 54 10.49 -6.11 2.44
C ARG A 54 10.84 -7.12 1.36
N GLN A 55 10.01 -8.15 1.15
CA GLN A 55 10.22 -9.13 0.07
C GLN A 55 10.05 -8.51 -1.31
N ILE A 56 9.05 -7.63 -1.49
CA ILE A 56 8.80 -6.89 -2.74
C ILE A 56 10.02 -6.02 -3.09
N HIS A 57 10.50 -5.23 -2.13
CA HIS A 57 11.66 -4.36 -2.31
C HIS A 57 12.94 -5.16 -2.55
N ALA A 58 13.15 -6.26 -1.82
CA ALA A 58 14.26 -7.18 -2.07
C ALA A 58 14.19 -7.84 -3.45
N ALA A 59 12.98 -7.95 -4.03
CA ALA A 59 12.79 -8.43 -5.38
C ALA A 59 13.10 -7.39 -6.47
N GLY A 60 13.36 -6.13 -6.10
CA GLY A 60 13.69 -5.03 -7.00
C GLY A 60 12.48 -4.26 -7.51
N PHE A 61 11.34 -4.34 -6.81
CA PHE A 61 10.10 -3.66 -7.19
C PHE A 61 9.64 -2.70 -6.11
N ALA A 62 9.02 -1.60 -6.51
CA ALA A 62 8.12 -0.79 -5.69
C ALA A 62 6.68 -1.10 -6.14
N HIS A 63 5.73 -1.04 -5.22
CA HIS A 63 4.32 -1.32 -5.50
C HIS A 63 3.58 -0.10 -6.06
N GLY A 64 3.79 1.09 -5.47
CA GLY A 64 3.19 2.37 -5.89
C GLY A 64 1.80 2.66 -5.33
N ASP A 65 1.12 1.62 -4.81
CA ASP A 65 -0.14 1.73 -4.04
C ASP A 65 -0.19 0.68 -2.92
N PHE A 66 0.89 0.54 -2.16
CA PHE A 66 1.00 -0.52 -1.15
C PHE A 66 0.21 -0.18 0.13
N GLY A 67 -0.57 -1.14 0.61
CA GLY A 67 -1.17 -1.06 1.94
C GLY A 67 -2.09 -2.24 2.28
N PRO A 68 -2.79 -2.16 3.44
CA PRO A 68 -3.70 -3.20 3.90
C PRO A 68 -4.90 -3.43 2.98
N ASN A 69 -5.33 -2.41 2.23
CA ASN A 69 -6.36 -2.50 1.21
C ASN A 69 -5.97 -3.44 0.06
N ASN A 70 -4.68 -3.48 -0.30
CA ASN A 70 -4.15 -4.27 -1.42
C ASN A 70 -3.41 -5.53 -0.96
N THR A 71 -3.53 -5.90 0.32
CA THR A 71 -2.92 -7.11 0.88
C THR A 71 -4.03 -8.06 1.34
N LEU A 72 -4.03 -9.29 0.83
CA LEU A 72 -4.87 -10.37 1.33
C LEU A 72 -4.11 -11.18 2.38
N LEU A 73 -4.79 -11.56 3.45
CA LEU A 73 -4.25 -12.40 4.51
C LEU A 73 -5.19 -13.57 4.79
N ASP A 74 -4.61 -14.71 5.15
CA ASP A 74 -5.35 -15.81 5.71
C ASP A 74 -5.90 -15.39 7.09
N PRO A 75 -7.22 -15.42 7.34
CA PRO A 75 -7.80 -14.83 8.55
C PRO A 75 -7.39 -15.54 9.85
N ASP A 76 -7.05 -16.82 9.77
CA ASP A 76 -6.65 -17.61 10.94
C ASP A 76 -5.17 -17.35 11.31
N SER A 77 -4.27 -17.43 10.33
CA SER A 77 -2.82 -17.32 10.53
C SER A 77 -2.30 -15.88 10.42
N LEU A 78 -3.03 -15.00 9.73
CA LEU A 78 -2.60 -13.68 9.28
C LEU A 78 -1.30 -13.69 8.46
N GLN A 79 -1.07 -14.78 7.72
CA GLN A 79 -0.03 -14.81 6.69
C GLN A 79 -0.55 -14.15 5.41
N THR A 80 0.30 -13.37 4.74
CA THR A 80 -0.05 -12.77 3.45
C THR A 80 -0.25 -13.85 2.40
N THR A 81 -1.44 -13.92 1.81
CA THR A 81 -1.77 -14.86 0.74
C THR A 81 -1.57 -14.26 -0.65
N ALA A 82 -1.83 -12.95 -0.80
CA ALA A 82 -1.53 -12.20 -2.02
C ALA A 82 -1.36 -10.70 -1.75
N VAL A 83 -0.58 -10.06 -2.61
CA VAL A 83 -0.59 -8.61 -2.81
C VAL A 83 -1.20 -8.33 -4.18
N LEU A 84 -2.17 -7.43 -4.21
CA LEU A 84 -3.01 -7.11 -5.36
C LEU A 84 -2.66 -5.73 -5.93
N ASP A 85 -3.23 -5.43 -7.10
CA ASP A 85 -3.23 -4.09 -7.68
C ASP A 85 -1.83 -3.48 -7.99
N TRP A 86 -1.15 -4.11 -8.95
CA TRP A 86 0.23 -3.80 -9.32
C TRP A 86 0.37 -2.73 -10.42
N GLU A 87 -0.68 -1.97 -10.73
CA GLU A 87 -0.69 -1.07 -11.89
C GLU A 87 0.29 0.11 -11.78
N PHE A 88 0.58 0.55 -10.55
CA PHE A 88 1.57 1.60 -10.26
C PHE A 88 2.98 1.06 -9.96
N SER A 89 3.21 -0.25 -10.15
CA SER A 89 4.48 -0.86 -9.79
C SER A 89 5.63 -0.42 -10.71
N SER A 90 6.82 -0.31 -10.13
CA SER A 90 8.04 0.11 -10.84
C SER A 90 9.23 -0.75 -10.46
N SER A 91 10.10 -1.03 -11.43
CA SER A 91 11.37 -1.75 -11.23
C SER A 91 12.61 -0.89 -11.41
N CYS A 92 12.45 0.42 -11.66
CA CYS A 92 13.57 1.28 -12.08
C CYS A 92 14.31 1.93 -10.90
N ARG A 93 13.68 2.05 -9.72
CA ARG A 93 14.30 2.47 -8.46
C ARG A 93 13.34 2.19 -7.31
N VAL A 94 13.79 1.49 -6.28
CA VAL A 94 12.99 1.25 -5.07
C VAL A 94 13.39 2.27 -4.02
N GLU A 95 12.48 3.16 -3.64
CA GLU A 95 12.64 4.09 -2.52
C GLU A 95 11.72 3.65 -1.39
N PRO A 96 12.21 2.89 -0.40
CA PRO A 96 11.33 2.22 0.55
C PRO A 96 10.39 3.12 1.34
N VAL A 97 10.82 4.37 1.58
CA VAL A 97 10.03 5.34 2.32
C VAL A 97 8.69 5.61 1.64
N VAL A 98 8.62 5.53 0.30
CA VAL A 98 7.39 5.84 -0.45
C VAL A 98 6.29 4.82 -0.15
N ASP A 99 6.53 3.53 -0.39
CA ASP A 99 5.53 2.49 -0.13
C ASP A 99 5.23 2.32 1.38
N LEU A 100 6.23 2.48 2.25
CA LEU A 100 6.02 2.42 3.70
C LEU A 100 5.16 3.58 4.20
N ALA A 101 5.47 4.80 3.76
CA ALA A 101 4.71 5.99 4.13
C ALA A 101 3.30 5.93 3.55
N TRP A 102 3.11 5.37 2.35
CA TRP A 102 1.78 5.20 1.78
C TRP A 102 0.93 4.20 2.58
N CYS A 103 1.51 3.07 2.98
CA CYS A 103 0.84 2.11 3.87
C CYS A 103 0.46 2.76 5.21
N GLU A 104 1.36 3.54 5.82
CA GLU A 104 1.05 4.32 7.01
C GLU A 104 -0.06 5.36 6.75
N TRP A 105 -0.05 6.03 5.60
CA TRP A 105 -1.07 7.00 5.23
C TRP A 105 -2.46 6.37 5.17
N ILE A 106 -2.58 5.18 4.57
CA ILE A 106 -3.84 4.43 4.50
C ILE A 106 -4.37 4.17 5.91
N VAL A 107 -3.53 3.74 6.85
CA VAL A 107 -3.92 3.53 8.24
C VAL A 107 -4.33 4.85 8.89
N ARG A 108 -3.53 5.91 8.78
CA ARG A 108 -3.84 7.20 9.42
C ARG A 108 -5.13 7.83 8.88
N MET A 109 -5.41 7.66 7.58
CA MET A 109 -6.57 8.24 6.90
C MET A 109 -7.85 7.42 7.12
N HIS A 110 -7.76 6.09 7.05
CA HIS A 110 -8.93 5.20 7.04
C HIS A 110 -9.15 4.45 8.36
N HIS A 111 -8.09 4.26 9.15
CA HIS A 111 -8.11 3.54 10.43
C HIS A 111 -7.44 4.37 11.55
N PRO A 112 -7.89 5.62 11.80
CA PRO A 112 -7.20 6.51 12.74
C PRO A 112 -7.19 5.99 14.19
N GLY A 113 -8.07 5.06 14.56
CA GLY A 113 -8.06 4.40 15.86
C GLY A 113 -6.87 3.45 16.06
N ASP A 114 -6.28 2.97 14.96
CA ASP A 114 -5.30 1.89 14.95
C ASP A 114 -3.86 2.37 14.67
N LYS A 115 -3.64 3.69 14.66
CA LYS A 115 -2.33 4.31 14.40
C LYS A 115 -1.23 3.81 15.36
N ALA A 116 -1.59 3.37 16.56
CA ALA A 116 -0.65 2.80 17.52
C ALA A 116 0.05 1.52 17.01
N ALA A 117 -0.51 0.85 15.99
CA ALA A 117 0.07 -0.33 15.36
C ALA A 117 1.10 -0.02 14.25
N ILE A 118 1.21 1.24 13.79
CA ILE A 118 2.15 1.66 12.73
C ILE A 118 3.61 1.23 13.01
N PRO A 119 4.14 1.26 14.25
CA PRO A 119 5.48 0.78 14.52
C PRO A 119 5.74 -0.68 14.09
N GLU A 120 4.72 -1.55 14.07
CA GLU A 120 4.87 -2.94 13.63
C GLU A 120 5.20 -3.07 12.15
N LEU A 121 4.67 -2.16 11.30
CA LEU A 121 5.01 -2.08 9.88
C LEU A 121 6.52 -1.87 9.69
N TYR A 122 7.06 -0.83 10.32
CA TYR A 122 8.47 -0.47 10.21
C TYR A 122 9.39 -1.50 10.87
N SER A 123 9.00 -2.01 12.04
CA SER A 123 9.70 -3.07 12.76
C SER A 123 9.87 -4.31 11.89
N ARG A 124 8.79 -4.81 11.27
CA ARG A 124 8.84 -6.00 10.40
C ARG A 124 9.47 -5.77 9.05
N TYR A 125 9.36 -4.57 8.50
CA TYR A 125 10.15 -4.19 7.34
C TYR A 125 11.66 -4.19 7.65
N GLY A 126 12.03 -3.81 8.88
CA GLY A 126 13.41 -3.80 9.37
C GLY A 126 14.12 -2.47 9.19
N THR A 127 13.39 -1.37 9.03
CA THR A 127 13.95 -0.01 9.03
C THR A 127 12.94 1.01 9.54
N SER A 128 13.41 2.20 9.90
CA SER A 128 12.57 3.35 10.23
C SER A 128 13.06 4.58 9.46
N PHE A 129 12.15 5.50 9.18
CA PHE A 129 12.47 6.79 8.56
C PHE A 129 12.07 7.94 9.48
N PRO A 130 12.81 9.06 9.48
CA PRO A 130 12.38 10.28 10.17
C PRO A 130 10.95 10.67 9.77
N TRP A 131 10.14 11.15 10.72
CA TRP A 131 8.77 11.60 10.45
C TRP A 131 8.67 12.56 9.27
N ARG A 132 9.60 13.51 9.17
CA ARG A 132 9.63 14.49 8.09
C ARG A 132 9.66 13.82 6.71
N ASP A 133 10.44 12.76 6.56
CA ASP A 133 10.61 12.07 5.28
C ASP A 133 9.38 11.23 4.96
N ARG A 134 8.81 10.56 5.98
CA ARG A 134 7.54 9.82 5.85
C ARG A 134 6.41 10.75 5.41
N GLN A 135 6.21 11.85 6.13
CA GLN A 135 5.15 12.82 5.82
C GLN A 135 5.37 13.46 4.44
N ALA A 136 6.61 13.83 4.08
CA ALA A 136 6.91 14.38 2.77
C ALA A 136 6.47 13.43 1.65
N ALA A 137 6.79 12.13 1.76
CA ALA A 137 6.38 11.13 0.79
C ALA A 137 4.83 10.99 0.69
N MET A 138 4.12 11.04 1.82
CA MET A 138 2.64 11.01 1.82
C MET A 138 2.03 12.25 1.14
N VAL A 139 2.59 13.42 1.43
CA VAL A 139 2.14 14.71 0.87
C VAL A 139 2.38 14.75 -0.63
N GLU A 140 3.57 14.32 -1.07
CA GLU A 140 3.92 14.22 -2.49
C GLU A 140 2.94 13.28 -3.22
N ARG A 141 2.69 12.09 -2.68
CA ARG A 141 1.75 11.13 -3.29
C ARG A 141 0.31 11.65 -3.34
N CYS A 142 -0.15 12.35 -2.30
CA CYS A 142 -1.47 13.00 -2.34
C CYS A 142 -1.55 14.10 -3.40
N ALA A 143 -0.47 14.86 -3.60
CA ALA A 143 -0.41 15.89 -4.64
C ALA A 143 -0.44 15.27 -6.05
N GLU A 144 0.31 14.19 -6.28
CA GLU A 144 0.26 13.43 -7.53
C GLU A 144 -1.15 12.94 -7.86
N LEU A 145 -1.88 12.41 -6.87
CA LEU A 145 -3.24 11.92 -7.07
C LEU A 145 -4.27 13.05 -7.29
N ALA A 146 -4.05 14.22 -6.68
CA ALA A 146 -4.84 15.42 -6.98
C ALA A 146 -4.62 15.88 -8.43
N ASP A 147 -3.36 15.90 -8.88
CA ASP A 147 -3.01 16.26 -10.26
C ASP A 147 -3.57 15.25 -11.27
N PHE A 148 -3.43 13.95 -11.00
CA PHE A 148 -3.96 12.87 -11.83
C PHE A 148 -5.49 12.96 -11.98
N THR A 149 -6.21 13.19 -10.87
CA THR A 149 -7.67 13.29 -10.92
C THR A 149 -8.16 14.56 -11.60
N ARG A 150 -7.42 15.68 -11.47
CA ARG A 150 -7.67 16.91 -12.24
C ARG A 150 -7.47 16.69 -13.73
N GLU A 151 -6.44 15.96 -14.14
CA GLU A 151 -6.19 15.65 -15.57
C GLU A 151 -7.31 14.80 -16.18
N TRP A 152 -7.90 13.90 -15.39
CA TRP A 152 -9.01 13.06 -15.81
C TRP A 152 -10.34 13.83 -15.88
N GLU A 153 -10.68 14.58 -14.82
CA GLU A 153 -11.90 15.38 -14.74
C GLU A 153 -11.65 16.68 -13.96
N PRO A 154 -11.30 17.78 -14.63
CA PRO A 154 -11.05 19.06 -13.98
C PRO A 154 -12.28 19.57 -13.22
N GLY A 155 -12.09 19.89 -11.94
CA GLY A 155 -13.15 20.34 -11.02
C GLY A 155 -14.05 19.20 -10.50
N GLY A 156 -13.69 17.94 -10.77
CA GLY A 156 -14.45 16.76 -10.34
C GLY A 156 -14.40 16.52 -8.83
N ALA A 157 -15.31 15.69 -8.34
CA ALA A 157 -15.37 15.34 -6.91
C ALA A 157 -14.10 14.64 -6.41
N ALA A 158 -13.41 13.90 -7.29
CA ALA A 158 -12.16 13.23 -6.98
C ALA A 158 -11.00 14.22 -6.73
N GLU A 159 -10.90 15.29 -7.54
CA GLU A 159 -9.90 16.35 -7.34
C GLU A 159 -10.12 17.04 -5.99
N ALA A 160 -11.36 17.42 -5.68
CA ALA A 160 -11.72 18.04 -4.41
C ALA A 160 -11.38 17.14 -3.20
N LEU A 161 -11.66 15.84 -3.32
CA LEU A 161 -11.33 14.84 -2.29
C LEU A 161 -9.82 14.77 -2.05
N TRP A 162 -9.01 14.72 -3.12
CA TRP A 162 -7.56 14.61 -2.99
C TRP A 162 -6.91 15.90 -2.48
N HIS A 163 -7.42 17.08 -2.84
CA HIS A 163 -6.99 18.33 -2.22
C HIS A 163 -7.27 18.39 -0.71
N GLU A 164 -8.42 17.90 -0.27
CA GLU A 164 -8.73 17.84 1.16
C GLU A 164 -7.82 16.83 1.88
N ARG A 165 -7.61 15.65 1.30
CA ARG A 165 -6.67 14.64 1.83
C ARG A 165 -5.24 15.17 1.92
N LEU A 166 -4.77 15.89 0.90
CA LEU A 166 -3.47 16.56 0.90
C LEU A 166 -3.36 17.55 2.07
N ARG A 167 -4.37 18.39 2.26
CA ARG A 167 -4.41 19.38 3.35
C ARG A 167 -4.38 18.70 4.73
N ILE A 168 -5.16 17.65 4.93
CA ILE A 168 -5.18 16.85 6.17
C ILE A 168 -3.80 16.24 6.44
N THR A 169 -3.21 15.62 5.42
CA THR A 169 -1.91 14.93 5.51
C THR A 169 -0.78 15.89 5.86
N ALA A 170 -0.76 17.07 5.23
CA ALA A 170 0.22 18.12 5.52
C ALA A 170 0.09 18.68 6.96
N ALA A 171 -1.09 18.58 7.58
CA ALA A 171 -1.34 19.03 8.94
C ALA A 171 -1.02 17.97 10.02
N TRP A 172 -0.77 16.71 9.63
CA TRP A 172 -0.42 15.67 10.59
C TRP A 172 0.89 15.96 11.33
N ARG A 173 0.98 15.44 12.55
CA ARG A 173 2.18 15.49 13.39
C ARG A 173 2.55 14.07 13.78
N GLU A 174 3.84 13.87 14.04
CA GLU A 174 4.32 12.62 14.65
C GLU A 174 3.55 12.40 15.96
N SER A 175 2.78 11.32 15.98
CA SER A 175 1.91 10.88 17.07
C SER A 175 1.96 9.37 17.14
#